data_AF-A0A4Q6BJC5-F1
#
_entry.id   AF-A0A4Q6BJC5-F1
#
_cell.length_a   1.000
_cell.length_b   1.000
_cell.length_c   1.000
_cell.angle_alpha   90.00
_cell.angle_beta   90.00
_cell.angle_gamma   90.00
#
_symmetry.space_group_name_H-M   'P 1'
#
loop_
_entity.id
_entity.type
_entity.pdbx_description
1 polymer ?
#
loop_
_entity_poly.entity_id
_entity_poly.type
_entity_poly.pdbx_seq_one_letter_code
_entity_poly.pdbx_strand_id
1 'polypeptide(L)' 'MANTPAQEIEILIRARYPVIYVVSWEETRVEEALQDIARRRDKKMMLWSVARGLQPYGAPQG' A
#
# COMPACT_ATOMS: atom_id res chain seq x y z
N MET A 1 7.91 13.09 -17.83
CA MET A 1 6.66 12.33 -17.58
C MET A 1 6.49 12.28 -16.07
N ALA A 2 5.31 12.60 -15.54
CA ALA A 2 5.04 12.50 -14.11
C ALA A 2 4.94 11.03 -13.69
N ASN A 3 5.37 10.70 -12.48
CA ASN A 3 5.17 9.36 -11.93
C ASN A 3 3.69 9.17 -11.60
N THR A 4 3.22 7.94 -11.72
CA THR A 4 1.92 7.55 -11.15
C THR A 4 2.03 7.45 -9.63
N PRO A 5 0.95 7.64 -8.87
CA PRO A 5 0.97 7.52 -7.40
C PRO A 5 1.53 6.17 -6.92
N ALA A 6 1.22 5.07 -7.62
CA ALA A 6 1.75 3.74 -7.31
C ALA A 6 3.28 3.68 -7.46
N GLN A 7 3.84 4.32 -8.49
CA GLN A 7 5.29 4.39 -8.69
C GLN A 7 5.97 5.24 -7.60
N GLU A 8 5.33 6.33 -7.16
CA GLU A 8 5.86 7.15 -6.06
C GLU A 8 5.92 6.37 -4.75
N ILE A 9 4.85 5.64 -4.41
CA ILE A 9 4.83 4.77 -3.24
C ILE A 9 5.91 3.69 -3.35
N GLU A 10 6.08 3.08 -4.52
CA GLU A 10 7.12 2.07 -4.75
C GLU A 10 8.54 2.65 -4.56
N ILE A 11 8.78 3.90 -4.97
CA ILE A 11 10.03 4.61 -4.70
C ILE A 11 10.23 4.80 -3.19
N LEU A 12 9.20 5.22 -2.46
CA LEU A 12 9.28 5.41 -1.01
C LEU A 12 9.56 4.10 -0.26
N ILE A 13 8.93 3.01 -0.67
CA ILE A 13 9.19 1.66 -0.13
C ILE A 13 10.67 1.29 -0.36
N ARG A 14 11.21 1.53 -1.56
CA ARG A 14 12.63 1.26 -1.87
C ARG A 14 13.60 2.16 -1.10
N ALA A 15 13.21 3.38 -0.82
CA ALA A 15 13.98 4.32 -0.01
C ALA A 15 13.95 3.99 1.50
N ARG A 16 13.28 2.89 1.89
CA ARG A 16 13.19 2.39 3.27
C ARG A 16 12.41 3.33 4.20
N TYR A 17 11.44 4.08 3.68
CA TYR A 17 10.46 4.77 4.53
C TYR A 17 9.52 3.73 5.16
N PRO A 18 9.57 3.52 6.49
CA PRO A 18 8.88 2.40 7.13
C PRO A 18 7.38 2.64 7.32
N VAL A 19 6.95 3.91 7.32
CA VAL A 19 5.55 4.32 7.45
C VAL A 19 5.25 5.30 6.33
N ILE A 20 4.22 5.00 5.55
CA ILE A 20 3.75 5.83 4.44
C ILE A 20 2.29 6.14 4.73
N TYR A 21 1.97 7.42 4.92
CA TYR A 21 0.61 7.88 5.13
C TYR A 21 0.00 8.32 3.79
N VAL A 22 -1.11 7.70 3.40
CA VAL A 22 -1.79 7.98 2.14
C VAL A 22 -3.19 8.49 2.45
N VAL A 23 -3.52 9.68 1.93
CA VAL A 23 -4.86 10.25 2.00
C VAL A 23 -5.49 10.13 0.63
N SER A 24 -6.59 9.40 0.53
CA SER A 24 -7.33 9.21 -0.70
C SER A 24 -8.81 8.95 -0.40
N TRP A 25 -9.68 9.44 -1.27
CA TRP A 25 -11.11 9.11 -1.26
C TRP A 25 -11.40 7.77 -1.95
N GLU A 26 -10.45 7.25 -2.74
CA GLU A 26 -10.52 5.95 -3.41
C GLU A 26 -9.74 4.88 -2.61
N GLU A 27 -10.15 4.61 -1.36
CA GLU A 27 -9.45 3.68 -0.45
C GLU A 27 -9.20 2.32 -1.11
N THR A 28 -10.24 1.71 -1.70
CA THR A 28 -10.14 0.40 -2.37
C THR A 28 -9.08 0.37 -3.46
N ARG A 29 -9.00 1.41 -4.30
CA ARG A 29 -8.05 1.47 -5.41
C ARG A 29 -6.61 1.58 -4.91
N VAL A 30 -6.40 2.35 -3.84
CA VAL A 30 -5.08 2.46 -3.19
C VAL A 30 -4.67 1.11 -2.62
N GLU A 31 -5.58 0.43 -1.95
CA GLU A 31 -5.31 -0.89 -1.39
C GLU A 31 -4.95 -1.92 -2.46
N GLU A 32 -5.71 -2.00 -3.56
CA GLU A 32 -5.41 -2.88 -4.70
C GLU A 32 -4.01 -2.59 -5.27
N ALA A 33 -3.68 -1.31 -5.46
CA ALA A 33 -2.36 -0.93 -5.96
C ALA A 33 -1.23 -1.32 -4.98
N LEU A 34 -1.42 -1.10 -3.67
CA LEU A 34 -0.48 -1.51 -2.63
C LEU A 34 -0.34 -3.04 -2.58
N GLN A 35 -1.44 -3.76 -2.77
CA GLN A 35 -1.43 -5.21 -2.84
C GLN A 35 -0.60 -5.72 -4.02
N ASP A 36 -0.76 -5.11 -5.19
CA ASP A 36 0.01 -5.43 -6.39
C ASP A 36 1.50 -5.12 -6.22
N ILE A 37 1.85 -4.02 -5.55
CA ILE A 37 3.25 -3.66 -5.28
C ILE A 37 3.87 -4.67 -4.30
N ALA A 38 3.19 -4.99 -3.20
CA ALA A 38 3.66 -5.95 -2.21
C ALA A 38 3.86 -7.35 -2.81
N ARG A 39 2.90 -7.80 -3.65
CA ARG A 39 2.98 -9.08 -4.39
C ARG A 39 4.20 -9.13 -5.30
N ARG A 40 4.39 -8.09 -6.12
CA ARG A 40 5.49 -8.00 -7.09
C ARG A 40 6.87 -7.94 -6.42
N ARG A 41 6.93 -7.47 -5.18
CA ARG A 41 8.18 -7.25 -4.44
C ARG A 41 8.47 -8.30 -3.37
N ASP A 42 7.58 -9.27 -3.18
CA ASP A 42 7.65 -10.28 -2.12
C ASP A 42 7.93 -9.65 -0.74
N LYS A 43 7.15 -8.61 -0.40
CA LYS A 43 7.31 -7.85 0.85
C LYS A 43 6.17 -8.16 1.82
N LYS A 44 6.55 -8.46 3.07
CA LYS A 44 5.62 -8.44 4.19
C LYS A 44 5.22 -6.98 4.46
N MET A 45 3.95 -6.68 4.22
CA MET A 45 3.37 -5.36 4.41
C MET A 45 2.26 -5.45 5.45
N MET A 46 2.16 -4.43 6.31
CA MET A 46 1.01 -4.21 7.17
C MET A 46 0.27 -3.00 6.61
N LEU A 47 -1.04 -3.10 6.51
CA LEU A 47 -1.90 -1.99 6.09
C LEU A 47 -2.79 -1.59 7.25
N TRP A 48 -2.87 -0.29 7.51
CA TRP A 48 -3.89 0.27 8.38
C TRP A 48 -4.85 1.11 7.55
N SER A 49 -6.14 0.85 7.69
CA SER A 49 -7.18 1.73 7.17
C SER A 49 -8.18 2.08 8.26
N VAL A 50 -8.87 3.19 8.11
CA VAL A 50 -9.87 3.63 9.09
C VAL A 50 -11.02 2.63 9.20
N ALA A 51 -11.38 1.98 8.09
CA ALA A 51 -12.48 1.03 8.04
C ALA A 51 -12.11 -0.36 8.62
N ARG A 52 -10.85 -0.78 8.48
CA ARG A 52 -10.44 -2.18 8.74
C ARG A 52 -9.38 -2.33 9.83
N GLY A 53 -8.83 -1.23 10.32
CA GLY A 53 -7.74 -1.25 11.29
C GLY A 53 -6.45 -1.82 10.69
N LEU A 54 -5.54 -2.26 11.57
CA LEU A 54 -4.22 -2.77 11.19
C LEU A 54 -4.33 -4.26 10.84
N GLN A 55 -3.97 -4.62 9.62
CA GLN A 55 -4.06 -5.98 9.12
C GLN A 55 -2.82 -6.37 8.31
N PRO A 56 -2.41 -7.65 8.37
CA PRO A 56 -1.34 -8.15 7.51
C PRO A 56 -1.81 -8.20 6.06
N TYR A 57 -0.89 -7.95 5.14
CA TYR A 57 -1.10 -8.08 3.71
C TYR A 57 -1.65 -9.48 3.35
N GLY A 58 -2.73 -9.50 2.55
CA GLY A 58 -3.38 -10.72 2.07
C GLY A 58 -4.24 -11.44 3.10
N ALA A 59 -4.52 -10.83 4.26
CA ALA A 59 -5.50 -11.36 5.19
C ALA A 59 -6.87 -11.51 4.49
N PRO A 60 -7.57 -12.65 4.67
CA PRO A 60 -8.93 -12.79 4.17
C PRO A 60 -9.80 -11.68 4.75
N GLN A 61 -10.61 -11.05 3.89
CA GLN A 61 -11.62 -10.10 4.33
C GLN A 61 -12.63 -10.88 5.16
N GLY A 62 -12.74 -10.54 6.45
CA GLY A 62 -13.73 -11.10 7.37
C GLY A 62 -15.13 -10.62 7.07
#